data_AF-A0A9X8VLR9-F1
#
_entry.id   AF-A0A9X8VLR9-F1
#
_cell.length_a   1.000
_cell.length_b   1.000
_cell.length_c   1.000
_cell.angle_alpha   90.00
_cell.angle_beta   90.00
_cell.angle_gamma   90.00
#
_symmetry.space_group_name_H-M   'P 1'
#
loop_
_entity.id
_entity.type
_entity.pdbx_description
1 polymer ?
#
loop_
_entity_poly.entity_id
_entity_poly.type
_entity_poly.pdbx_seq_one_letter_code
_entity_poly.pdbx_strand_id
1 'polypeptide(L)'
;MEQLNHVLFAWINATPASPEWMIDFATFLARDLIIIVPLLIVGLWLWGPRSQLVSQREVVAKTTIALLFAMLAASAIGALLPHERPFVA
;
A
#
# COMPACT_ATOMS: atom_id res chain seq x y z
N MET A 1 20.90 13.72 -5.90
CA MET A 1 19.56 13.27 -5.47
C MET A 1 19.65 12.11 -4.48
N GLU A 2 20.48 11.11 -4.76
CA GLU A 2 20.64 9.94 -3.87
C GLU A 2 21.02 10.28 -2.42
N GLN A 3 22.00 11.18 -2.21
CA GLN A 3 22.37 11.63 -0.86
C GLN A 3 21.20 12.26 -0.08
N LEU A 4 20.33 13.03 -0.75
CA LEU A 4 19.13 13.59 -0.11
C LEU A 4 18.14 12.48 0.27
N ASN A 5 17.96 11.48 -0.60
CA ASN A 5 17.10 10.33 -0.31
C ASN A 5 17.58 9.56 0.91
N HIS A 6 18.90 9.33 1.05
CA HIS A 6 19.47 8.66 2.22
C HIS A 6 19.29 9.48 3.51
N VAL A 7 19.46 10.80 3.46
CA VAL A 7 19.23 11.68 4.62
C VAL A 7 17.77 11.59 5.08
N LEU A 8 16.83 11.71 4.16
CA LEU A 8 15.40 11.62 4.48
C LEU A 8 15.01 10.22 4.98
N PHE A 9 15.56 9.17 4.37
CA PHE A 9 15.37 7.80 4.82
C PHE A 9 15.85 7.63 6.27
N ALA A 10 17.06 8.10 6.60
CA ALA A 10 17.63 7.97 7.94
C ALA A 10 16.81 8.71 9.01
N TRP A 11 16.08 9.78 8.66
CA TRP A 11 15.20 10.49 9.59
C TRP A 11 13.92 9.74 9.92
N ILE A 12 13.42 8.91 9.01
CA ILE A 12 12.13 8.21 9.16
C ILE A 12 12.33 6.74 9.56
N ASN A 13 13.45 6.14 9.14
CA ASN A 13 13.71 4.73 9.36
C ASN A 13 13.86 4.40 10.84
N ALA A 14 13.45 3.19 11.23
CA ALA A 14 13.70 2.68 12.57
C ALA A 14 15.21 2.56 12.82
N THR A 15 15.62 2.83 14.07
CA THR A 15 17.00 2.69 14.54
C THR A 15 17.08 1.57 15.59
N PRO A 16 18.27 1.09 15.96
CA PRO A 16 18.40 0.12 17.06
C PRO A 16 17.85 0.60 18.41
N ALA A 17 17.69 1.92 18.58
CA ALA A 17 17.09 2.53 19.76
C ALA A 17 15.56 2.70 19.67
N SER A 18 14.94 2.35 18.53
CA SER A 18 13.50 2.47 18.34
C SER A 18 12.74 1.53 19.29
N PRO A 19 11.67 1.99 19.95
CA PRO A 19 10.86 1.15 20.83
C PRO A 19 10.20 -0.01 20.07
N GLU A 20 10.18 -1.20 20.67
CA GLU A 20 9.62 -2.42 20.08
C GLU A 20 8.15 -2.25 19.69
N TRP A 21 7.32 -1.66 20.56
CA TRP A 21 5.90 -1.43 20.29
C TRP A 21 5.64 -0.59 19.02
N MET A 22 6.57 0.30 18.66
CA MET A 22 6.46 1.13 17.47
C MET A 22 6.71 0.33 16.20
N ILE A 23 7.66 -0.61 16.26
CA ILE A 23 7.95 -1.56 15.17
C ILE A 23 6.78 -2.53 15.02
N ASP A 24 6.22 -3.03 16.11
CA ASP A 24 5.04 -3.89 16.09
C ASP A 24 3.84 -3.17 15.47
N PHE A 25 3.61 -1.91 15.86
CA PHE A 25 2.55 -1.11 15.30
C PHE A 25 2.74 -0.85 13.79
N ALA A 26 3.94 -0.47 13.35
CA ALA A 26 4.25 -0.31 11.94
C ALA A 26 4.05 -1.61 11.16
N THR A 27 4.45 -2.75 11.75
CA THR A 27 4.26 -4.09 11.17
C THR A 27 2.79 -4.43 11.04
N PHE A 28 1.98 -4.15 12.07
CA PHE A 28 0.53 -4.36 12.05
C PHE A 28 -0.14 -3.57 10.93
N LEU A 29 0.23 -2.29 10.75
CA LEU A 29 -0.30 -1.48 9.64
C LEU A 29 0.11 -2.05 8.27
N ALA A 30 1.36 -2.46 8.12
CA ALA A 30 1.87 -2.96 6.84
C ALA A 30 1.33 -4.35 6.47
N ARG A 31 1.17 -5.23 7.44
CA ARG A 31 0.83 -6.65 7.23
C ARG A 31 -0.64 -6.96 7.42
N ASP A 32 -1.25 -6.44 8.48
CA ASP A 32 -2.59 -6.84 8.89
C ASP A 32 -3.64 -5.87 8.37
N LEU A 33 -3.39 -4.55 8.46
CA LEU A 33 -4.37 -3.54 8.04
C LEU A 33 -4.63 -3.53 6.52
N ILE A 34 -3.68 -4.01 5.72
CA ILE A 34 -3.81 -4.08 4.26
C ILE A 34 -5.03 -4.92 3.81
N ILE A 35 -5.48 -5.88 4.62
CA ILE A 35 -6.66 -6.71 4.33
C ILE A 35 -7.96 -5.91 4.25
N ILE A 36 -8.00 -4.70 4.83
CA ILE A 36 -9.18 -3.83 4.75
C ILE A 36 -9.51 -3.50 3.30
N VAL A 37 -8.51 -3.33 2.42
CA VAL A 37 -8.74 -2.95 1.02
C VAL A 37 -9.59 -4.00 0.27
N PRO A 38 -9.20 -5.30 0.20
CA PRO A 38 -10.03 -6.31 -0.44
C PRO A 38 -11.36 -6.55 0.28
N LEU A 39 -11.41 -6.44 1.61
CA LEU A 39 -12.67 -6.55 2.36
C LEU A 39 -13.66 -5.45 1.98
N LEU A 40 -13.20 -4.21 1.80
CA LEU A 40 -14.03 -3.09 1.35
C LEU A 40 -14.51 -3.31 -0.08
N ILE A 41 -13.64 -3.77 -0.99
CA ILE A 41 -14.03 -4.06 -2.38
C ILE A 41 -15.16 -5.10 -2.41
N VAL A 42 -15.01 -6.22 -1.69
CA VAL A 42 -16.02 -7.29 -1.65
C VAL A 42 -17.28 -6.83 -0.92
N GLY A 43 -17.13 -6.15 0.22
CA GLY A 43 -18.24 -5.65 1.02
C GLY A 43 -19.11 -4.66 0.24
N LEU A 44 -18.48 -3.67 -0.41
CA LEU A 44 -19.18 -2.67 -1.23
C LEU A 44 -19.75 -3.26 -2.52
N TRP A 45 -19.20 -4.36 -3.02
CA TRP A 45 -19.76 -5.06 -4.19
C TRP A 45 -21.07 -5.81 -3.86
N LEU A 46 -21.12 -6.41 -2.66
CA LEU A 46 -22.19 -7.29 -2.22
C LEU A 46 -23.31 -6.58 -1.44
N TRP A 47 -23.04 -5.44 -0.81
CA TRP A 47 -24.00 -4.69 0.02
C TRP A 47 -24.25 -3.27 -0.47
N GLY A 48 -25.52 -2.84 -0.49
CA GLY A 48 -25.93 -1.44 -0.70
C GLY A 48 -27.44 -1.27 -0.92
N PRO A 49 -27.99 -0.04 -0.76
CA PRO A 49 -29.38 0.25 -1.10
C PRO A 49 -29.64 0.01 -2.59
N ARG A 50 -30.76 -0.63 -2.95
CA ARG A 50 -31.05 -1.02 -4.35
C ARG A 50 -30.99 0.13 -5.36
N SER A 51 -31.33 1.35 -4.93
CA SER A 51 -31.24 2.56 -5.76
C SER A 51 -29.81 3.02 -6.06
N GLN A 52 -28.82 2.59 -5.27
CA GLN A 52 -27.42 3.02 -5.37
C GLN A 52 -26.47 1.89 -5.80
N LEU A 53 -26.94 0.63 -5.84
CA LEU A 53 -26.12 -0.54 -6.16
C LEU A 53 -25.35 -0.41 -7.47
N VAL A 54 -25.96 0.15 -8.52
CA VAL A 54 -25.30 0.32 -9.83
C VAL A 54 -24.13 1.30 -9.72
N SER A 55 -24.36 2.46 -9.09
CA SER A 55 -23.33 3.48 -8.90
C SER A 55 -22.20 2.99 -7.98
N GLN A 56 -22.53 2.27 -6.91
CA GLN A 56 -21.54 1.70 -5.99
C GLN A 56 -20.65 0.67 -6.70
N ARG A 57 -21.24 -0.23 -7.50
CA ARG A 57 -20.46 -1.22 -8.27
C ARG A 57 -19.59 -0.58 -9.33
N GLU A 58 -20.02 0.52 -9.94
CA GLU A 58 -19.19 1.29 -10.86
C GLU A 58 -17.94 1.85 -10.16
N VAL A 59 -18.09 2.44 -8.97
CA VAL A 59 -16.96 2.92 -8.15
C VAL A 59 -16.03 1.77 -7.80
N VAL A 60 -16.57 0.67 -7.28
CA VAL A 60 -15.78 -0.51 -6.90
C VAL A 60 -15.02 -1.08 -8.09
N ALA A 61 -15.64 -1.18 -9.27
CA ALA A 61 -15.00 -1.65 -10.48
C ALA A 61 -13.85 -0.73 -10.93
N LYS A 62 -14.09 0.60 -10.95
CA LYS A 62 -13.05 1.59 -11.29
C LYS A 62 -11.89 1.55 -10.31
N THR A 63 -12.16 1.48 -9.01
CA THR A 63 -11.12 1.35 -7.98
C THR A 63 -10.33 0.06 -8.14
N THR A 64 -11.00 -1.06 -8.42
CA THR A 64 -10.33 -2.35 -8.64
C THR A 64 -9.42 -2.30 -9.86
N ILE A 65 -9.88 -1.74 -10.98
CA ILE A 65 -9.08 -1.57 -12.19
C ILE A 65 -7.86 -0.66 -11.93
N ALA A 66 -8.07 0.47 -11.25
CA ALA A 66 -7.00 1.38 -10.89
C ALA A 66 -5.95 0.72 -9.99
N LEU A 67 -6.38 -0.09 -9.02
CA LEU A 67 -5.50 -0.83 -8.13
C LEU A 67 -4.66 -1.86 -8.89
N LEU A 68 -5.28 -2.66 -9.76
CA LEU A 68 -4.58 -3.63 -10.60
C LEU A 68 -3.56 -2.93 -11.51
N PHE A 69 -3.93 -1.82 -12.12
CA PHE A 69 -3.03 -1.03 -12.95
C PHE A 69 -1.83 -0.50 -12.15
N ALA A 70 -2.08 0.07 -10.95
CA ALA A 70 -1.02 0.57 -10.08
C ALA A 70 -0.06 -0.55 -9.65
N MET A 71 -0.57 -1.74 -9.30
CA MET A 71 0.24 -2.90 -8.95
C MET A 71 1.10 -3.38 -10.12
N LEU A 72 0.52 -3.45 -11.33
CA LEU A 72 1.26 -3.83 -12.53
C LEU A 72 2.35 -2.82 -12.87
N ALA A 73 2.04 -1.51 -12.79
CA ALA A 73 3.01 -0.46 -13.03
C ALA A 73 4.15 -0.51 -12.01
N ALA A 74 3.83 -0.63 -10.72
CA ALA A 74 4.84 -0.76 -9.66
C ALA A 74 5.74 -1.99 -9.87
N SER A 75 5.15 -3.13 -10.23
CA SER A 75 5.90 -4.36 -10.53
C SER A 75 6.77 -4.21 -11.77
N ALA A 76 6.27 -3.59 -12.83
CA ALA A 76 7.02 -3.37 -14.07
C ALA A 76 8.20 -2.42 -13.83
N ILE A 77 7.99 -1.32 -13.11
CA ILE A 77 9.06 -0.40 -12.72
C ILE A 77 10.12 -1.12 -11.90
N GLY A 78 9.70 -1.90 -10.89
CA GLY A 78 10.64 -2.65 -10.05
C GLY A 78 11.46 -3.69 -10.82
N ALA A 79 10.90 -4.28 -11.87
CA ALA A 79 11.60 -5.24 -12.72
C ALA A 79 12.51 -4.58 -13.76
N LEU A 80 12.08 -3.47 -14.37
CA LEU A 80 12.83 -2.77 -15.42
C LEU A 80 13.94 -1.86 -14.87
N LEU A 81 13.73 -1.30 -13.67
CA LEU A 81 14.62 -0.35 -13.02
C LEU A 81 14.96 -0.86 -11.61
N PRO A 82 15.70 -1.98 -11.49
CA PRO A 82 16.09 -2.50 -10.19
C PRO A 82 16.96 -1.46 -9.47
N HIS A 83 16.56 -1.11 -8.25
CA HIS A 83 17.30 -0.22 -7.37
C HIS A 83 17.37 -0.88 -5.99
N GLU A 84 18.56 -0.87 -5.39
CA GLU A 84 18.77 -1.50 -4.09
C GLU A 84 17.99 -0.74 -3.01
N ARG A 85 17.50 -1.48 -2.02
CA ARG A 85 16.85 -0.85 -0.88
C ARG A 85 17.92 -0.22 0.01
N PRO A 86 17.67 0.95 0.61
CA PRO A 86 18.67 1.73 1.35
C PRO A 86 19.18 1.08 2.65
N PHE A 87 18.70 -0.12 2.99
CA PHE A 87 19.10 -0.92 4.16
C PHE A 87 19.81 -2.24 3.80
N VAL A 88 20.03 -2.49 2.50
CA VAL A 88 20.79 -3.65 2.00
C VAL A 88 22.28 -3.29 1.80
N ALA A 89 22.57 -2.00 1.62
CA ALA A 89 23.91 -1.44 1.42
C ALA A 89 24.66 -1.19 2.74
#